data_AF-A0AAE3I7V1-F1
#
_entry.id   AF-A0AAE3I7V1-F1
#
_cell.length_a   1.000
_cell.length_b   1.000
_cell.length_c   1.000
_cell.angle_alpha   90.00
_cell.angle_beta   90.00
_cell.angle_gamma   90.00
#
_symmetry.space_group_name_H-M   'P 1'
#
loop_
_entity.id
_entity.type
_entity.pdbx_description
1 polymer ?
#
loop_
_entity_poly.entity_id
_entity_poly.type
_entity_poly.pdbx_seq_one_letter_code
_entity_poly.pdbx_strand_id
1 'polypeptide(L)'
;MAKYFAILTEAGEAKMARALVSNTMVPLTEMAVGDGGIDGGTDADVTPSIAQHALVRERLCRPLNRLVTDPKNPSIVIAEIYLPEEVGGWWIRELGLFDEDGELFAVANVPPSYKPILAEGSGRGQFYRMMLIHKAAGNIALQVDPSIVVATREYVDEQVTAVRTAVTGDNDKRYATKESVELLQGAVNEARDLAFDALPRAGGEMKGPIDMTGPSNELRFTDSQQPLTIGRFRMVSSNGQLVFDRNTSPDGSFASFSRLYWVDGNGNFVVPGVLSAASVKTQSNVNLPAYNNDGRGFLEFGGDTVIWRMFMVGPNGNLVLNGYNADGTNKSQPFYVDFASGKVKFASRPVFNGATPYDTNNLRDPLTADGGMLAESKGLIFGATYGSTPLRVGAAWGSSNLGGAYLEWNQTRTPALQIDAPSSLAAYMGIRWTQWGSRHLAAIDCYAGGTDTSMPRISFHIGNRTLAWSFDENNISRWDGGQVLGTWNFDPGSKAGAGSVCQWDSALTEFGAVSTGEKSGSADLPAPYVLVGLRNTFYLHYLRAVKLRNQ
;
A
#
# COMPACT_ATOMS: atom_id res chain seq x y z
N MET A 1 -17.69 50.92 70.48
CA MET A 1 -18.18 50.18 69.29
C MET A 1 -17.23 49.02 69.02
N ALA A 2 -17.72 47.94 68.42
CA ALA A 2 -16.84 46.87 67.95
C ALA A 2 -15.85 47.42 66.91
N LYS A 3 -14.62 46.92 66.89
CA LYS A 3 -13.58 47.37 65.95
C LYS A 3 -13.97 47.08 64.48
N TYR A 4 -14.67 45.97 64.25
CA TYR A 4 -15.19 45.57 62.95
C TYR A 4 -16.70 45.41 63.06
N PHE A 5 -17.44 45.97 62.12
CA PHE A 5 -18.89 46.05 62.15
C PHE A 5 -19.46 46.23 60.74
N ALA A 6 -20.74 45.88 60.59
CA ALA A 6 -21.53 46.14 59.39
C ALA A 6 -22.63 47.17 59.72
N ILE A 7 -22.91 48.06 58.78
CA ILE A 7 -24.03 49.01 58.85
C ILE A 7 -24.83 48.99 57.56
N LEU A 8 -26.11 49.35 57.68
CA LEU A 8 -26.93 49.69 56.53
C LEU A 8 -26.51 51.06 55.99
N THR A 9 -26.49 51.18 54.67
CA THR A 9 -26.41 52.49 54.01
C THR A 9 -27.76 53.20 54.11
N GLU A 10 -27.81 54.50 53.79
CA GLU A 10 -29.08 55.23 53.69
C GLU A 10 -30.04 54.59 52.68
N ALA A 11 -29.50 54.05 51.58
CA ALA A 11 -30.27 53.32 50.58
C ALA A 11 -30.83 52.00 51.15
N GLY A 12 -30.00 51.23 51.86
CA GLY A 12 -30.42 49.98 52.49
C GLY A 12 -31.47 50.18 53.58
N GLU A 13 -31.29 51.19 54.44
CA GLU A 13 -32.27 51.53 55.48
C GLU A 13 -33.60 52.00 54.86
N ALA A 14 -33.56 52.80 53.79
CA ALA A 14 -34.76 53.23 53.08
C ALA A 14 -35.51 52.04 52.44
N LYS A 15 -34.78 51.08 51.86
CA LYS A 15 -35.37 49.85 51.30
C LYS A 15 -35.97 48.96 52.39
N MET A 16 -35.29 48.80 53.53
CA MET A 16 -35.83 48.07 54.69
C MET A 16 -37.09 48.72 55.26
N ALA A 17 -37.11 50.05 55.39
CA ALA A 17 -38.29 50.78 55.86
C ALA A 17 -39.49 50.61 54.91
N ARG A 18 -39.26 50.64 53.59
CA ARG A 18 -40.31 50.40 52.58
C ARG A 18 -40.81 48.96 52.61
N ALA A 19 -39.91 47.99 52.74
CA ALA A 19 -40.23 46.58 52.82
C ALA A 19 -41.09 46.26 54.06
N LEU A 20 -40.78 46.88 55.20
CA LEU A 20 -41.56 46.73 56.43
C LEU A 20 -42.98 47.27 56.30
N VAL A 21 -43.17 48.43 55.65
CA VAL A 21 -44.50 49.04 55.44
C VAL A 21 -45.30 48.27 54.40
N SER A 22 -44.64 47.81 53.34
CA SER A 22 -45.29 47.15 52.20
C SER A 22 -45.45 45.64 52.38
N ASN A 23 -44.89 45.08 53.46
CA ASN A 23 -44.77 43.65 53.72
C ASN A 23 -44.17 42.87 52.54
N THR A 24 -43.15 43.47 51.91
CA THR A 24 -42.40 42.88 50.79
C THR A 24 -41.02 42.42 51.25
N MET A 25 -40.39 41.58 50.43
CA MET A 25 -39.02 41.09 50.67
C MET A 25 -38.02 41.94 49.89
N VAL A 26 -36.83 42.17 50.45
CA VAL A 26 -35.69 42.78 49.76
C VAL A 26 -34.75 41.66 49.31
N PRO A 27 -34.63 41.39 47.98
CA PRO A 27 -33.67 40.43 47.47
C PRO A 27 -32.27 41.03 47.47
N LEU A 28 -31.36 40.36 48.15
CA LEU A 28 -29.92 40.67 48.13
C LEU A 28 -29.25 39.63 47.25
N THR A 29 -28.54 40.09 46.23
CA THR A 29 -28.10 39.23 45.11
C THR A 29 -26.60 39.04 45.08
N GLU A 30 -25.84 40.10 45.39
CA GLU A 30 -24.40 40.13 45.22
C GLU A 30 -23.67 40.66 46.45
N MET A 31 -22.42 40.23 46.59
CA MET A 31 -21.50 40.72 47.59
C MET A 31 -20.18 41.12 46.93
N ALA A 32 -19.69 42.30 47.29
CA ALA A 32 -18.39 42.78 46.86
C ALA A 32 -17.36 42.72 47.98
N VAL A 33 -16.11 42.55 47.55
CA VAL A 33 -14.92 42.55 48.39
C VAL A 33 -13.98 43.63 47.89
N GLY A 34 -13.51 44.48 48.80
CA GLY A 34 -12.59 45.56 48.50
C GLY A 34 -11.35 45.52 49.39
N ASP A 35 -10.32 46.21 48.93
CA ASP A 35 -9.06 46.37 49.65
C ASP A 35 -8.92 47.74 50.31
N GLY A 36 -9.96 48.58 50.26
CA GLY A 36 -10.00 49.87 50.93
C GLY A 36 -9.16 50.97 50.27
N GLY A 37 -8.65 50.76 49.06
CA GLY A 37 -7.82 51.77 48.36
C GLY A 37 -6.38 51.86 48.89
N ILE A 38 -5.95 50.92 49.73
CA ILE A 38 -4.65 50.93 50.40
C ILE A 38 -3.76 49.86 49.78
N ASP A 39 -2.73 50.28 49.05
CA ASP A 39 -1.71 49.39 48.50
C ASP A 39 -0.56 49.22 49.52
N GLY A 40 -0.14 47.97 49.78
CA GLY A 40 1.13 47.71 50.48
C GLY A 40 1.07 47.55 52.01
N GLY A 41 -0.04 47.07 52.59
CA GLY A 41 -0.03 46.58 53.98
C GLY A 41 -0.03 47.65 55.07
N THR A 42 -0.47 48.87 54.79
CA THR A 42 -0.68 49.92 55.81
C THR A 42 -1.90 49.61 56.69
N ASP A 43 -1.80 49.81 58.00
CA ASP A 43 -2.86 49.54 59.01
C ASP A 43 -3.93 50.65 59.10
N ALA A 44 -4.32 51.23 57.97
CA ALA A 44 -5.49 52.10 57.95
C ALA A 44 -6.76 51.23 57.81
N ASP A 45 -7.62 51.27 58.82
CA ASP A 45 -8.91 50.58 58.81
C ASP A 45 -9.92 51.40 57.99
N VAL A 46 -10.61 50.77 57.04
CA VAL A 46 -11.76 51.38 56.37
C VAL A 46 -12.86 51.55 57.42
N THR A 47 -13.44 52.75 57.52
CA THR A 47 -14.57 53.02 58.42
C THR A 47 -15.85 53.04 57.59
N PRO A 48 -16.77 52.08 57.80
CA PRO A 48 -18.07 52.07 57.11
C PRO A 48 -18.86 53.36 57.41
N SER A 49 -19.47 53.96 56.38
CA SER A 49 -20.31 55.15 56.49
C SER A 49 -21.68 54.91 55.86
N ILE A 50 -22.74 55.43 56.50
CA ILE A 50 -24.12 55.31 56.02
C ILE A 50 -24.34 55.99 54.65
N ALA A 51 -23.51 56.98 54.31
CA ALA A 51 -23.60 57.72 53.04
C ALA A 51 -22.83 57.04 51.89
N GLN A 52 -22.31 55.83 52.08
CA GLN A 52 -21.61 55.10 51.01
C GLN A 52 -22.59 54.60 49.95
N HIS A 53 -22.23 54.83 48.69
CA HIS A 53 -22.91 54.25 47.52
C HIS A 53 -22.06 53.18 46.82
N ALA A 54 -20.78 53.07 47.18
CA ALA A 54 -19.84 52.07 46.69
C ALA A 54 -18.76 51.79 47.75
N LEU A 55 -18.04 50.69 47.58
CA LEU A 55 -16.80 50.41 48.32
C LEU A 55 -15.71 51.42 47.97
N VAL A 56 -14.76 51.65 48.88
CA VAL A 56 -13.65 52.60 48.66
C VAL A 56 -12.81 52.17 47.46
N ARG A 57 -12.49 50.86 47.37
CA ARG A 57 -11.97 50.24 46.15
C ARG A 57 -12.40 48.79 46.08
N GLU A 58 -13.42 48.56 45.28
CA GLU A 58 -13.88 47.22 44.94
C GLU A 58 -12.81 46.46 44.13
N ARG A 59 -12.60 45.18 44.48
CA ARG A 59 -11.73 44.25 43.74
C ARG A 59 -12.53 43.17 43.03
N LEU A 60 -13.66 42.78 43.61
CA LEU A 60 -14.48 41.68 43.11
C LEU A 60 -15.90 41.83 43.63
N CYS A 61 -16.89 41.75 42.74
CA CYS A 61 -18.29 41.51 43.08
C CYS A 61 -18.73 40.16 42.51
N ARG A 62 -19.48 39.37 43.28
CA ARG A 62 -20.04 38.09 42.82
C ARG A 62 -21.41 37.82 43.46
N PRO A 63 -22.22 36.94 42.86
CA PRO A 63 -23.42 36.41 43.49
C PRO A 63 -23.13 35.81 44.87
N LEU A 64 -24.08 35.98 45.79
CA LEU A 64 -24.01 35.41 47.13
C LEU A 64 -23.99 33.88 47.09
N ASN A 65 -23.10 33.28 47.87
CA ASN A 65 -23.09 31.84 48.06
C ASN A 65 -24.18 31.41 49.06
N ARG A 66 -24.39 32.21 50.10
CA ARG A 66 -25.35 31.92 51.15
C ARG A 66 -25.84 33.21 51.81
N LEU A 67 -27.14 33.30 52.01
CA LEU A 67 -27.80 34.35 52.78
C LEU A 67 -28.83 33.72 53.72
N VAL A 68 -28.51 33.68 55.02
CA VAL A 68 -29.31 33.01 56.05
C VAL A 68 -29.44 33.87 57.29
N THR A 69 -30.48 33.65 58.09
CA THR A 69 -30.56 34.20 59.45
C THR A 69 -29.76 33.34 60.43
N ASP A 70 -29.16 33.96 61.45
CA ASP A 70 -28.49 33.23 62.52
C ASP A 70 -29.51 32.36 63.31
N PRO A 71 -29.25 31.05 63.50
CA PRO A 71 -30.18 30.15 64.19
C PRO A 71 -30.44 30.51 65.66
N LYS A 72 -29.51 31.21 66.31
CA LYS A 72 -29.62 31.64 67.72
C LYS A 72 -30.20 33.05 67.84
N ASN A 73 -30.07 33.87 66.80
CA ASN A 73 -30.60 35.23 66.78
C ASN A 73 -31.18 35.61 65.41
N PRO A 74 -32.51 35.50 65.22
CA PRO A 74 -33.17 35.83 63.96
C PRO A 74 -33.01 37.29 63.49
N SER A 75 -32.54 38.20 64.36
CA SER A 75 -32.25 39.59 63.97
C SER A 75 -30.89 39.75 63.27
N ILE A 76 -30.12 38.67 63.14
CA ILE A 76 -28.82 38.66 62.46
C ILE A 76 -28.97 37.96 61.11
N VAL A 77 -28.63 38.66 60.04
CA VAL A 77 -28.50 38.10 58.69
C VAL A 77 -27.03 37.89 58.38
N ILE A 78 -26.69 36.69 57.92
CA ILE A 78 -25.34 36.26 57.54
C ILE A 78 -25.30 36.13 56.02
N ALA A 79 -24.58 37.04 55.38
CA ALA A 79 -24.26 36.99 53.96
C ALA A 79 -22.86 36.41 53.78
N GLU A 80 -22.71 35.40 52.91
CA GLU A 80 -21.45 34.73 52.64
C GLU A 80 -21.08 34.78 51.16
N ILE A 81 -19.81 35.07 50.90
CA ILE A 81 -19.17 34.95 49.58
C ILE A 81 -17.97 34.01 49.65
N TYR A 82 -17.82 33.17 48.64
CA TYR A 82 -16.69 32.27 48.45
C TYR A 82 -15.72 32.81 47.39
N LEU A 83 -14.46 32.97 47.79
CA LEU A 83 -13.37 33.29 46.88
C LEU A 83 -12.55 32.01 46.61
N PRO A 84 -12.51 31.51 45.36
CA PRO A 84 -11.76 30.31 45.00
C PRO A 84 -10.24 30.57 44.99
N GLU A 85 -9.44 29.53 44.71
CA GLU A 85 -7.99 29.57 44.83
C GLU A 85 -7.30 30.48 43.80
N GLU A 86 -7.97 30.74 42.68
CA GLU A 86 -7.46 31.55 41.56
C GLU A 86 -7.75 33.05 41.74
N VAL A 87 -8.62 33.41 42.68
CA VAL A 87 -9.06 34.80 42.90
C VAL A 87 -8.46 35.35 44.19
N GLY A 88 -7.60 36.35 44.05
CA GLY A 88 -6.82 36.93 45.14
C GLY A 88 -5.53 37.59 44.62
N GLY A 89 -4.54 37.75 45.49
CA GLY A 89 -3.33 38.55 45.23
C GLY A 89 -3.46 39.98 45.78
N TRP A 90 -4.44 40.22 46.65
CA TRP A 90 -4.69 41.51 47.30
C TRP A 90 -5.18 41.33 48.73
N TRP A 91 -5.07 42.40 49.51
CA TRP A 91 -5.60 42.48 50.87
C TRP A 91 -7.11 42.70 50.85
N ILE A 92 -7.83 42.12 51.80
CA ILE A 92 -9.27 42.31 51.95
C ILE A 92 -9.51 43.11 53.23
N ARG A 93 -10.30 44.19 53.12
CA ARG A 93 -10.53 45.17 54.20
C ARG A 93 -11.98 45.63 54.31
N GLU A 94 -12.73 45.55 53.22
CA GLU A 94 -14.14 45.97 53.19
C GLU A 94 -15.00 44.95 52.44
N LEU A 95 -16.26 44.87 52.86
CA LEU A 95 -17.30 44.07 52.22
C LEU A 95 -18.50 44.96 51.91
N GLY A 96 -19.12 44.76 50.76
CA GLY A 96 -20.34 45.44 50.34
C GLY A 96 -21.41 44.42 50.00
N LEU A 97 -22.65 44.67 50.38
CA LEU A 97 -23.81 43.83 50.07
C LEU A 97 -24.74 44.62 49.16
N PHE A 98 -25.13 44.03 48.04
CA PHE A 98 -25.94 44.68 47.01
C PHE A 98 -27.27 43.97 46.82
N ASP A 99 -28.28 44.76 46.45
CA ASP A 99 -29.60 44.26 46.07
C ASP A 99 -29.73 44.03 44.56
N GLU A 100 -30.91 43.55 44.13
CA GLU A 100 -31.21 43.26 42.73
C GLU A 100 -31.10 44.48 41.79
N ASP A 101 -31.22 45.70 42.32
CA ASP A 101 -31.09 46.94 41.55
C ASP A 101 -29.62 47.40 41.45
N GLY A 102 -28.69 46.68 42.09
CA GLY A 102 -27.28 47.03 42.16
C GLY A 102 -26.97 48.18 43.13
N GLU A 103 -27.88 48.52 44.05
CA GLU A 103 -27.63 49.53 45.09
C GLU A 103 -26.88 48.92 46.27
N LEU A 104 -25.87 49.64 46.80
CA LEU A 104 -25.13 49.22 47.98
C LEU A 104 -26.06 49.28 49.21
N PHE A 105 -26.50 48.12 49.67
CA PHE A 105 -27.45 47.94 50.75
C PHE A 105 -26.78 47.98 52.14
N ALA A 106 -25.64 47.31 52.28
CA ALA A 106 -24.86 47.31 53.52
C ALA A 106 -23.37 47.34 53.24
N VAL A 107 -22.61 47.92 54.17
CA VAL A 107 -21.15 48.00 54.11
C VAL A 107 -20.55 47.56 55.45
N ALA A 108 -19.45 46.82 55.38
CA ALA A 108 -18.73 46.35 56.56
C ALA A 108 -17.22 46.49 56.40
N ASN A 109 -16.53 46.73 57.51
CA ASN A 109 -15.08 46.60 57.58
C ASN A 109 -14.72 45.23 58.15
N VAL A 110 -13.61 44.67 57.67
CA VAL A 110 -13.09 43.38 58.10
C VAL A 110 -11.61 43.48 58.50
N PRO A 111 -11.12 42.60 59.39
CA PRO A 111 -9.71 42.55 59.71
C PRO A 111 -8.86 42.38 58.43
N PRO A 112 -7.78 43.16 58.26
CA PRO A 112 -6.90 43.03 57.10
C PRO A 112 -6.42 41.58 56.94
N SER A 113 -6.78 40.96 55.82
CA SER A 113 -6.41 39.58 55.52
C SER A 113 -5.93 39.47 54.07
N TYR A 114 -4.73 38.92 53.88
CA TYR A 114 -4.20 38.65 52.55
C TYR A 114 -4.76 37.34 52.01
N LYS A 115 -5.32 37.39 50.80
CA LYS A 115 -5.87 36.23 50.09
C LYS A 115 -4.89 35.82 48.98
N PRO A 116 -4.00 34.84 49.20
CA PRO A 116 -3.03 34.44 48.19
C PRO A 116 -3.67 33.64 47.06
N ILE A 117 -3.00 33.63 45.90
CA ILE A 117 -3.36 32.84 44.73
C ILE A 117 -2.35 31.72 44.49
N LEU A 118 -2.76 30.68 43.76
CA LEU A 118 -1.90 29.53 43.46
C LEU A 118 -0.57 29.94 42.79
N ALA A 119 -0.57 30.99 41.95
CA ALA A 119 0.62 31.52 41.30
C ALA A 119 1.69 32.05 42.29
N GLU A 120 1.30 32.38 43.52
CA GLU A 120 2.18 32.83 44.60
C GLU A 120 2.70 31.66 45.47
N GLY A 121 2.40 30.42 45.08
CA GLY A 121 2.84 29.21 45.79
C GLY A 121 1.94 28.79 46.96
N SER A 122 0.81 29.47 47.18
CA SER A 122 -0.18 29.12 48.21
C SER A 122 -1.59 29.53 47.76
N GLY A 123 -2.27 28.67 47.01
CA GLY A 123 -3.69 28.84 46.70
C GLY A 123 -4.54 28.43 47.90
N ARG A 124 -5.49 29.27 48.33
CA ARG A 124 -6.45 28.93 49.39
C ARG A 124 -7.83 29.44 49.03
N GLY A 125 -8.83 28.57 48.97
CA GLY A 125 -10.23 28.98 48.92
C GLY A 125 -10.68 29.51 50.29
N GLN A 126 -11.40 30.63 50.33
CA GLN A 126 -11.82 31.25 51.59
C GLN A 126 -13.21 31.87 51.51
N PHE A 127 -14.00 31.67 52.56
CA PHE A 127 -15.28 32.33 52.75
C PHE A 127 -15.11 33.64 53.52
N TYR A 128 -15.80 34.68 53.07
CA TYR A 128 -15.95 35.94 53.79
C TYR A 128 -17.42 36.10 54.17
N ARG A 129 -17.66 36.53 55.41
CA ARG A 129 -18.99 36.62 56.01
C ARG A 129 -19.25 38.03 56.49
N MET A 130 -20.39 38.61 56.11
CA MET A 130 -20.92 39.83 56.69
C MET A 130 -22.10 39.47 57.59
N MET A 131 -22.04 39.93 58.84
CA MET A 131 -23.12 39.80 59.81
C MET A 131 -23.82 41.14 59.95
N LEU A 132 -25.07 41.20 59.50
CA LEU A 132 -25.91 42.39 59.58
C LEU A 132 -26.95 42.23 60.68
N ILE A 133 -27.05 43.20 61.58
CA ILE A 133 -28.03 43.19 62.67
C ILE A 133 -29.13 44.20 62.36
N HIS A 134 -30.35 43.74 62.15
CA HIS A 134 -31.49 44.64 61.92
C HIS A 134 -32.80 44.05 62.47
N LYS A 135 -33.68 44.92 62.99
CA LYS A 135 -34.94 44.50 63.65
C LYS A 135 -35.95 43.87 62.69
N ALA A 136 -35.89 44.23 61.41
CA ALA A 136 -36.72 43.69 60.34
C ALA A 136 -35.99 42.65 59.47
N ALA A 137 -35.05 41.88 60.02
CA ALA A 137 -34.31 40.83 59.29
C ALA A 137 -35.21 39.82 58.53
N GLY A 138 -36.45 39.61 58.99
CA GLY A 138 -37.44 38.76 58.31
C GLY A 138 -37.95 39.29 56.96
N ASN A 139 -37.66 40.54 56.60
CA ASN A 139 -37.99 41.14 55.30
C ASN A 139 -36.87 40.99 54.26
N ILE A 140 -35.76 40.32 54.58
CA ILE A 140 -34.68 40.03 53.62
C ILE A 140 -34.93 38.66 52.99
N ALA A 141 -34.95 38.59 51.65
CA ALA A 141 -35.20 37.33 50.95
C ALA A 141 -33.99 36.40 51.14
N LEU A 142 -34.17 35.29 51.86
CA LEU A 142 -33.10 34.33 52.06
C LEU A 142 -32.80 33.59 50.76
N GLN A 143 -31.53 33.51 50.40
CA GLN A 143 -31.06 32.88 49.18
C GLN A 143 -29.93 31.91 49.50
N VAL A 144 -30.04 30.69 49.00
CA VAL A 144 -28.95 29.73 48.93
C VAL A 144 -28.87 29.35 47.46
N ASP A 145 -27.74 29.65 46.81
CA ASP A 145 -27.51 29.23 45.43
C ASP A 145 -26.75 27.90 45.42
N PRO A 146 -27.42 26.75 45.21
CA PRO A 146 -26.78 25.44 45.22
C PRO A 146 -25.82 25.21 44.04
N SER A 147 -25.83 26.08 43.01
CA SER A 147 -24.95 25.95 41.83
C SER A 147 -23.54 26.51 42.05
N ILE A 148 -23.34 27.35 43.08
CA ILE A 148 -22.04 27.97 43.44
C ILE A 148 -21.55 27.51 44.83
N VAL A 149 -22.35 26.71 45.55
CA VAL A 149 -22.00 26.19 46.87
C VAL A 149 -21.05 25.00 46.74
N VAL A 150 -19.79 25.21 47.12
CA VAL A 150 -18.97 24.10 47.62
C VAL A 150 -19.61 23.66 48.93
N ALA A 151 -20.41 22.59 48.89
CA ALA A 151 -21.07 22.07 50.08
C ALA A 151 -20.00 21.66 51.11
N THR A 152 -19.97 22.33 52.25
CA THR A 152 -19.14 21.87 53.36
C THR A 152 -19.68 20.51 53.81
N ARG A 153 -18.78 19.62 54.26
CA ARG A 153 -19.17 18.28 54.73
C ARG A 153 -20.25 18.34 55.82
N GLU A 154 -20.17 19.34 56.71
CA GLU A 154 -21.20 19.61 57.72
C GLU A 154 -22.57 19.93 57.12
N TYR A 155 -22.67 20.71 56.04
CA TYR A 155 -23.95 20.99 55.39
C TYR A 155 -24.58 19.71 54.82
N VAL A 156 -23.76 18.85 54.21
CA VAL A 156 -24.22 17.55 53.69
C VAL A 156 -24.65 16.63 54.85
N ASP A 157 -23.86 16.55 55.91
CA ASP A 157 -24.16 15.71 57.07
C ASP A 157 -25.43 16.17 57.81
N GLU A 158 -25.68 17.49 57.90
CA GLU A 158 -26.93 18.05 58.46
C GLU A 158 -28.16 17.66 57.62
N GLN A 159 -28.09 17.79 56.30
CA GLN A 159 -29.19 17.41 55.40
C GLN A 159 -29.45 15.90 55.42
N VAL A 160 -28.39 15.09 55.39
CA VAL A 160 -28.50 13.63 55.51
C VAL A 160 -29.10 13.22 56.87
N THR A 161 -28.74 13.92 57.94
CA THR A 161 -29.29 13.66 59.28
C THR A 161 -30.76 14.07 59.38
N ALA A 162 -31.16 15.18 58.76
CA ALA A 162 -32.57 15.59 58.69
C ALA A 162 -33.43 14.55 57.94
N VAL A 163 -32.95 14.09 56.77
CA VAL A 163 -33.60 13.02 56.00
C VAL A 163 -33.65 11.72 56.78
N ARG A 164 -32.55 11.32 57.44
CA ARG A 164 -32.50 10.11 58.26
C ARG A 164 -33.49 10.16 59.42
N THR A 165 -33.59 11.31 60.10
CA THR A 165 -34.53 11.50 61.21
C THR A 165 -35.98 11.39 60.73
N ALA A 166 -36.30 11.97 59.56
CA ALA A 166 -37.61 11.83 58.93
C ALA A 166 -37.94 10.37 58.56
N VAL A 167 -36.94 9.60 58.10
CA VAL A 167 -37.08 8.17 57.77
C VAL A 167 -37.24 7.31 59.04
N THR A 168 -36.57 7.65 60.14
CA THR A 168 -36.58 6.85 61.37
C THR A 168 -37.67 7.21 62.38
N GLY A 169 -38.31 8.38 62.23
CA GLY A 169 -39.36 8.85 63.13
C GLY A 169 -40.68 8.05 63.07
N ASP A 170 -40.87 7.22 62.05
CA ASP A 170 -42.09 6.42 61.84
C ASP A 170 -41.85 4.91 62.05
N ASN A 171 -40.72 4.52 62.67
CA ASN A 171 -40.36 3.11 62.95
C ASN A 171 -41.31 2.39 63.92
N ASP A 172 -42.30 3.07 64.50
CA ASP A 172 -43.24 2.51 65.48
C ASP A 172 -44.61 2.11 64.89
N LYS A 173 -44.77 2.13 63.55
CA LYS A 173 -46.02 1.69 62.89
C LYS A 173 -45.78 0.53 61.93
N ARG A 174 -46.61 -0.51 62.07
CA ARG A 174 -46.50 -1.79 61.34
C ARG A 174 -46.75 -1.68 59.83
N TYR A 175 -47.32 -0.56 59.36
CA TYR A 175 -47.52 -0.22 57.95
C TYR A 175 -47.41 1.30 57.76
N ALA A 176 -46.74 1.74 56.69
CA ALA A 176 -46.66 3.15 56.31
C ALA A 176 -48.04 3.67 55.85
N THR A 177 -48.41 4.88 56.24
CA THR A 177 -49.64 5.54 55.79
C THR A 177 -49.47 6.12 54.38
N LYS A 178 -50.55 6.29 53.63
CA LYS A 178 -50.49 6.86 52.27
C LYS A 178 -49.81 8.24 52.25
N GLU A 179 -50.12 9.10 53.21
CA GLU A 179 -49.49 10.42 53.36
C GLU A 179 -47.99 10.32 53.68
N SER A 180 -47.57 9.39 54.54
CA SER A 180 -46.13 9.21 54.84
C SER A 180 -45.36 8.65 53.65
N VAL A 181 -45.98 7.80 52.82
CA VAL A 181 -45.40 7.34 51.55
C VAL A 181 -45.33 8.46 50.51
N GLU A 182 -46.35 9.30 50.40
CA GLU A 182 -46.36 10.45 49.46
C GLU A 182 -45.33 11.52 49.85
N LEU A 183 -45.20 11.83 51.14
CA LEU A 183 -44.14 12.71 51.66
C LEU A 183 -42.74 12.14 51.44
N LEU A 184 -42.55 10.84 51.69
CA LEU A 184 -41.29 10.16 51.39
C LEU A 184 -40.99 10.18 49.89
N GLN A 185 -41.98 9.96 49.04
CA GLN A 185 -41.81 10.02 47.59
C GLN A 185 -41.46 11.43 47.11
N GLY A 186 -42.06 12.47 47.70
CA GLY A 186 -41.74 13.87 47.45
C GLY A 186 -40.29 14.20 47.82
N ALA A 187 -39.88 13.87 49.06
CA ALA A 187 -38.53 14.09 49.55
C ALA A 187 -37.47 13.30 48.75
N VAL A 188 -37.78 12.05 48.35
CA VAL A 188 -36.91 11.24 47.49
C VAL A 188 -36.81 11.84 46.09
N ASN A 189 -37.92 12.35 45.53
CA ASN A 189 -37.89 13.03 44.24
C ASN A 189 -37.08 14.32 44.29
N GLU A 190 -37.25 15.16 45.32
CA GLU A 190 -36.43 16.36 45.50
C GLU A 190 -34.95 16.05 45.68
N ALA A 191 -34.61 15.06 46.53
CA ALA A 191 -33.23 14.64 46.73
C ALA A 191 -32.61 14.06 45.44
N ARG A 192 -33.40 13.33 44.65
CA ARG A 192 -33.01 12.80 43.35
C ARG A 192 -32.81 13.93 42.34
N ASP A 193 -33.71 14.90 42.30
CA ASP A 193 -33.66 16.01 41.36
C ASP A 193 -32.49 16.96 41.71
N LEU A 194 -32.21 17.19 43.00
CA LEU A 194 -30.99 17.83 43.50
C LEU A 194 -29.72 17.05 43.12
N ALA A 195 -29.73 15.72 43.23
CA ALA A 195 -28.61 14.89 42.81
C ALA A 195 -28.39 14.94 41.28
N PHE A 196 -29.47 15.02 40.49
CA PHE A 196 -29.40 15.18 39.04
C PHE A 196 -29.04 16.60 38.57
N ASP A 197 -29.30 17.62 39.39
CA ASP A 197 -28.88 19.00 39.15
C ASP A 197 -27.42 19.23 39.60
N ALA A 198 -26.96 18.51 40.64
CA ALA A 198 -25.58 18.55 41.13
C ALA A 198 -24.59 17.73 40.26
N LEU A 199 -25.08 16.82 39.42
CA LEU A 199 -24.28 16.21 38.38
C LEU A 199 -24.03 17.26 37.28
N PRO A 200 -22.78 17.54 36.89
CA PRO A 200 -22.47 18.59 35.93
C PRO A 200 -23.19 18.34 34.60
N ARG A 201 -24.20 19.17 34.30
CA ARG A 201 -25.06 19.02 33.12
C ARG A 201 -24.44 19.51 31.81
N ALA A 202 -23.24 20.09 31.82
CA ALA A 202 -22.54 20.46 30.59
C ALA A 202 -21.03 20.58 30.79
N GLY A 203 -20.27 19.78 30.03
CA GLY A 203 -19.09 20.27 29.28
C GLY A 203 -17.85 20.76 30.04
N GLY A 204 -17.51 20.20 31.20
CA GLY A 204 -16.16 20.39 31.76
C GLY A 204 -15.09 19.63 30.96
N GLU A 205 -13.91 20.22 30.75
CA GLU A 205 -12.74 19.48 30.23
C GLU A 205 -12.36 18.36 31.22
N MET A 206 -12.42 17.11 30.78
CA MET A 206 -11.89 15.99 31.57
C MET A 206 -10.35 16.05 31.58
N LYS A 207 -9.77 16.60 32.64
CA LYS A 207 -8.32 16.52 32.92
C LYS A 207 -8.05 15.44 33.96
N GLY A 208 -7.39 14.36 33.55
CA GLY A 208 -6.99 13.22 34.38
C GLY A 208 -7.24 11.87 33.70
N PRO A 209 -6.70 10.76 34.24
CA PRO A 209 -7.02 9.41 33.78
C PRO A 209 -8.51 9.13 33.99
N ILE A 210 -9.23 8.79 32.90
CA ILE A 210 -10.61 8.35 32.98
C ILE A 210 -10.59 6.89 33.43
N ASP A 211 -10.95 6.63 34.68
CA ASP A 211 -11.07 5.28 35.20
C ASP A 211 -12.33 4.60 34.63
N MET A 212 -12.13 3.71 33.67
CA MET A 212 -13.19 2.92 33.06
C MET A 212 -13.39 1.56 33.76
N THR A 213 -12.79 1.31 34.92
CA THR A 213 -12.94 0.02 35.60
C THR A 213 -14.32 -0.13 36.26
N GLY A 214 -15.12 -1.06 35.75
CA GLY A 214 -16.48 -1.33 36.24
C GLY A 214 -17.36 -1.95 35.15
N PRO A 215 -18.37 -2.77 35.50
CA PRO A 215 -19.15 -3.53 34.51
C PRO A 215 -20.02 -2.69 33.55
N SER A 216 -20.03 -1.35 33.67
CA SER A 216 -20.96 -0.48 32.91
C SER A 216 -20.42 0.92 32.57
N ASN A 217 -19.11 1.16 32.60
CA ASN A 217 -18.55 2.48 32.25
C ASN A 217 -18.49 2.64 30.72
N GLU A 218 -19.42 3.41 30.17
CA GLU A 218 -19.58 3.66 28.74
C GLU A 218 -19.22 5.12 28.40
N LEU A 219 -18.20 5.32 27.56
CA LEU A 219 -17.97 6.63 26.94
C LEU A 219 -18.93 6.77 25.75
N ARG A 220 -19.89 7.68 25.87
CA ARG A 220 -20.98 7.89 24.90
C ARG A 220 -20.61 9.00 23.92
N PHE A 221 -20.51 8.67 22.63
CA PHE A 221 -20.43 9.66 21.56
C PHE A 221 -21.82 9.83 20.93
N THR A 222 -22.67 10.64 21.55
CA THR A 222 -24.00 10.95 21.01
C THR A 222 -24.24 12.45 21.04
N ASP A 223 -24.82 13.00 19.97
CA ASP A 223 -25.62 14.20 20.11
C ASP A 223 -26.87 13.84 20.93
N SER A 224 -27.36 14.75 21.76
CA SER A 224 -28.45 14.52 22.71
C SER A 224 -29.85 14.51 22.07
N GLN A 225 -29.99 14.35 20.75
CA GLN A 225 -31.25 14.54 20.02
C GLN A 225 -31.68 13.37 19.11
N GLN A 226 -30.84 12.34 18.88
CA GLN A 226 -31.22 11.23 17.99
C GLN A 226 -31.93 10.06 18.72
N PRO A 227 -32.99 9.45 18.14
CA PRO A 227 -33.66 8.28 18.70
C PRO A 227 -32.71 7.10 18.98
N LEU A 228 -33.04 6.26 19.96
CA LEU A 228 -32.29 5.06 20.33
C LEU A 228 -32.49 3.95 19.29
N THR A 229 -31.73 3.97 18.19
CA THR A 229 -31.81 2.96 17.13
C THR A 229 -30.58 2.06 17.03
N ILE A 230 -30.74 0.93 16.32
CA ILE A 230 -29.68 -0.03 15.91
C ILE A 230 -28.48 0.72 15.33
N GLY A 231 -27.26 0.28 15.67
CA GLY A 231 -26.02 0.81 15.08
C GLY A 231 -25.23 1.78 15.97
N ARG A 232 -25.70 2.08 17.19
CA ARG A 232 -24.93 2.89 18.16
C ARG A 232 -23.60 2.24 18.52
N PHE A 233 -22.57 3.04 18.78
CA PHE A 233 -21.26 2.55 19.23
C PHE A 233 -21.07 2.79 20.72
N ARG A 234 -20.38 1.85 21.39
CA ARG A 234 -19.90 2.02 22.76
C ARG A 234 -18.42 1.71 22.88
N MET A 235 -17.77 2.36 23.84
CA MET A 235 -16.47 1.98 24.36
C MET A 235 -16.63 1.54 25.81
N VAL A 236 -16.19 0.33 26.12
CA VAL A 236 -16.30 -0.25 27.48
C VAL A 236 -15.01 -0.95 27.87
N SER A 237 -14.67 -0.92 29.16
CA SER A 237 -13.66 -1.82 29.72
C SER A 237 -14.33 -3.16 30.06
N SER A 238 -13.77 -4.27 29.59
CA SER A 238 -14.27 -5.61 29.87
C SER A 238 -13.10 -6.58 29.99
N ASN A 239 -12.98 -7.28 31.12
CA ASN A 239 -11.92 -8.26 31.39
C ASN A 239 -10.49 -7.72 31.19
N GLY A 240 -10.24 -6.44 31.56
CA GLY A 240 -8.93 -5.81 31.36
C GLY A 240 -8.62 -5.44 29.91
N GLN A 241 -9.63 -5.43 29.04
CA GLN A 241 -9.53 -5.01 27.64
C GLN A 241 -10.36 -3.75 27.40
N LEU A 242 -9.87 -2.85 26.56
CA LEU A 242 -10.67 -1.74 26.03
C LEU A 242 -11.41 -2.20 24.78
N VAL A 243 -12.74 -2.25 24.82
CA VAL A 243 -13.58 -2.85 23.78
C VAL A 243 -14.41 -1.79 23.06
N PHE A 244 -14.54 -1.95 21.73
CA PHE A 244 -15.42 -1.17 20.87
C PHE A 244 -16.49 -2.07 20.25
N ASP A 245 -17.75 -1.83 20.59
CA ASP A 245 -18.89 -2.60 20.10
C ASP A 245 -19.88 -1.70 19.32
N ARG A 246 -20.53 -2.28 18.30
CA ARG A 246 -21.72 -1.71 17.65
C ARG A 246 -22.96 -2.43 18.17
N ASN A 247 -23.95 -1.67 18.63
CA ASN A 247 -25.24 -2.19 19.04
C ASN A 247 -26.00 -2.79 17.84
N THR A 248 -26.53 -3.99 18.00
CA THR A 248 -27.41 -4.63 17.02
C THR A 248 -28.84 -4.79 17.54
N SER A 249 -29.12 -4.36 18.77
CA SER A 249 -30.43 -4.48 19.39
C SER A 249 -31.40 -3.39 18.92
N PRO A 250 -32.66 -3.72 18.59
CA PRO A 250 -33.67 -2.76 18.12
C PRO A 250 -34.07 -1.69 19.14
N ASP A 251 -33.99 -2.02 20.42
CA ASP A 251 -34.39 -1.18 21.56
C ASP A 251 -33.30 -0.19 22.01
N GLY A 252 -32.16 -0.17 21.31
CA GLY A 252 -31.01 0.64 21.70
C GLY A 252 -30.27 0.13 22.93
N SER A 253 -30.72 -0.97 23.56
CA SER A 253 -29.99 -1.64 24.64
C SER A 253 -28.83 -2.43 24.01
N PHE A 254 -27.64 -2.45 24.62
CA PHE A 254 -26.57 -3.31 24.10
C PHE A 254 -26.75 -4.78 24.52
N ALA A 255 -28.00 -5.27 24.60
CA ALA A 255 -28.32 -6.66 24.90
C ALA A 255 -27.83 -7.62 23.80
N SER A 256 -27.78 -7.14 22.55
CA SER A 256 -27.05 -7.78 21.45
C SER A 256 -26.11 -6.77 20.80
N PHE A 257 -24.89 -7.20 20.48
CA PHE A 257 -23.91 -6.32 19.87
C PHE A 257 -22.96 -7.09 18.96
N SER A 258 -22.42 -6.40 17.96
CA SER A 258 -21.27 -6.85 17.16
C SER A 258 -20.02 -6.17 17.67
N ARG A 259 -19.06 -6.94 18.18
CA ARG A 259 -17.76 -6.38 18.53
C ARG A 259 -17.00 -6.01 17.26
N LEU A 260 -16.33 -4.86 17.27
CA LEU A 260 -15.56 -4.37 16.14
C LEU A 260 -14.07 -4.64 16.36
N TYR A 261 -13.56 -4.23 17.52
CA TYR A 261 -12.18 -4.47 17.96
C TYR A 261 -12.04 -4.27 19.47
N TRP A 262 -10.92 -4.73 20.02
CA TRP A 262 -10.51 -4.45 21.39
C TRP A 262 -8.99 -4.29 21.49
N VAL A 263 -8.53 -3.61 22.53
CA VAL A 263 -7.13 -3.58 22.93
C VAL A 263 -6.98 -4.45 24.17
N ASP A 264 -6.10 -5.44 24.14
CA ASP A 264 -5.86 -6.32 25.29
C ASP A 264 -5.07 -5.62 26.41
N GLY A 265 -4.95 -6.28 27.57
CA GLY A 265 -4.21 -5.76 28.72
C GLY A 265 -2.71 -5.55 28.49
N ASN A 266 -2.16 -6.03 27.36
CA ASN A 266 -0.78 -5.82 26.95
C ASN A 266 -0.65 -4.72 25.87
N GLY A 267 -1.76 -4.06 25.50
CA GLY A 267 -1.79 -3.02 24.47
C GLY A 267 -1.92 -3.54 23.04
N ASN A 268 -2.18 -4.83 22.82
CA ASN A 268 -2.35 -5.38 21.47
C ASN A 268 -3.76 -5.09 20.94
N PHE A 269 -3.85 -4.61 19.70
CA PHE A 269 -5.11 -4.40 19.00
C PHE A 269 -5.61 -5.70 18.35
N VAL A 270 -6.85 -6.09 18.63
CA VAL A 270 -7.45 -7.36 18.21
C VAL A 270 -8.86 -7.14 17.65
N VAL A 271 -9.23 -7.84 16.58
CA VAL A 271 -10.58 -7.84 15.98
C VAL A 271 -11.26 -9.20 16.20
N PRO A 272 -12.58 -9.28 16.43
CA PRO A 272 -13.26 -10.57 16.62
C PRO A 272 -13.40 -11.32 15.30
N GLY A 273 -12.84 -12.53 15.26
CA GLY A 273 -12.87 -13.42 14.10
C GLY A 273 -11.48 -13.69 13.56
N VAL A 274 -11.39 -14.67 12.64
CA VAL A 274 -10.22 -14.75 11.76
C VAL A 274 -10.13 -13.40 11.06
N LEU A 275 -8.98 -12.74 11.15
CA LEU A 275 -8.61 -11.71 10.19
C LEU A 275 -8.58 -12.39 8.81
N SER A 276 -9.75 -12.55 8.17
CA SER A 276 -9.78 -12.74 6.73
C SER A 276 -8.98 -11.58 6.16
N ALA A 277 -8.04 -11.84 5.27
CA ALA A 277 -7.11 -10.85 4.72
C ALA A 277 -7.85 -9.57 4.26
N ALA A 278 -8.02 -8.58 5.15
CA ALA A 278 -8.71 -7.30 4.92
C ALA A 278 -8.95 -6.46 6.21
N SER A 279 -9.12 -7.06 7.38
CA SER A 279 -9.81 -6.35 8.49
C SER A 279 -8.95 -5.45 9.39
N VAL A 280 -7.61 -5.51 9.30
CA VAL A 280 -6.69 -4.57 9.99
C VAL A 280 -5.62 -4.13 8.98
N LYS A 281 -5.71 -2.88 8.50
CA LYS A 281 -4.71 -2.27 7.61
C LYS A 281 -3.70 -1.48 8.44
N THR A 282 -2.70 -2.14 8.99
CA THR A 282 -1.44 -1.49 9.38
C THR A 282 -0.51 -1.57 8.16
N GLN A 283 -0.33 -0.46 7.44
CA GLN A 283 0.40 -0.51 6.17
C GLN A 283 1.90 -0.50 6.39
N SER A 284 2.50 -1.69 6.26
CA SER A 284 3.47 -1.85 5.19
C SER A 284 2.69 -2.40 3.98
N ASN A 285 2.68 -1.66 2.86
CA ASN A 285 1.89 -1.85 1.63
C ASN A 285 0.50 -1.19 1.59
N VAL A 286 0.44 -0.06 0.87
CA VAL A 286 -0.78 0.71 0.58
C VAL A 286 -1.78 -0.10 -0.22
N ASN A 287 -2.86 -0.57 0.41
CA ASN A 287 -3.88 -1.39 -0.25
C ASN A 287 -5.05 -0.53 -0.72
N LEU A 288 -5.00 -0.20 -2.01
CA LEU A 288 -6.00 0.55 -2.78
C LEU A 288 -7.21 -0.36 -3.04
N PRO A 289 -8.45 0.18 -3.16
CA PRO A 289 -9.65 -0.64 -3.32
C PRO A 289 -9.51 -1.63 -4.47
N ALA A 290 -9.63 -2.91 -4.12
CA ALA A 290 -9.72 -3.98 -5.10
C ALA A 290 -11.07 -3.86 -5.79
N TYR A 291 -11.05 -3.71 -7.10
CA TYR A 291 -12.18 -3.96 -7.99
C TYR A 291 -13.21 -2.81 -8.15
N ASN A 292 -13.33 -2.34 -9.39
CA ASN A 292 -14.10 -1.19 -9.86
C ASN A 292 -15.60 -1.48 -10.10
N ASN A 293 -16.31 -2.10 -9.15
CA ASN A 293 -17.77 -2.28 -9.35
C ASN A 293 -18.54 -0.94 -9.33
N ASP A 294 -17.91 0.13 -8.86
CA ASP A 294 -18.42 1.50 -8.80
C ASP A 294 -17.82 2.43 -9.88
N GLY A 295 -16.89 1.93 -10.72
CA GLY A 295 -16.24 2.70 -11.77
C GLY A 295 -15.27 3.79 -11.30
N ARG A 296 -14.88 3.82 -10.01
CA ARG A 296 -14.00 4.85 -9.45
C ARG A 296 -12.56 4.35 -9.28
N GLY A 297 -11.60 5.20 -9.66
CA GLY A 297 -10.17 4.92 -9.50
C GLY A 297 -9.74 5.15 -8.05
N PHE A 298 -8.65 4.52 -7.62
CA PHE A 298 -8.04 4.88 -6.34
C PHE A 298 -7.15 6.14 -6.44
N LEU A 299 -6.79 6.52 -7.66
CA LEU A 299 -6.12 7.76 -8.00
C LEU A 299 -6.79 8.35 -9.24
N GLU A 300 -7.28 9.59 -9.11
CA GLU A 300 -7.96 10.34 -10.16
C GLU A 300 -7.26 11.68 -10.36
N PHE A 301 -6.99 12.07 -11.62
CA PHE A 301 -6.34 13.34 -11.95
C PHE A 301 -6.76 13.84 -13.35
N GLY A 302 -6.87 15.17 -13.49
CA GLY A 302 -7.37 15.83 -14.71
C GLY A 302 -8.10 17.14 -14.38
N GLY A 303 -8.61 17.84 -15.41
CA GLY A 303 -9.35 19.10 -15.26
C GLY A 303 -10.79 18.91 -14.75
N ASP A 304 -11.68 19.85 -15.09
CA ASP A 304 -13.07 19.95 -14.59
C ASP A 304 -13.94 18.69 -14.82
N THR A 305 -13.45 17.72 -15.59
CA THR A 305 -13.94 16.35 -15.62
C THR A 305 -12.76 15.40 -15.54
N VAL A 306 -12.81 14.40 -14.65
CA VAL A 306 -11.71 13.44 -14.40
C VAL A 306 -11.23 12.84 -15.72
N ILE A 307 -9.99 13.17 -16.11
CA ILE A 307 -9.43 12.74 -17.39
C ILE A 307 -8.77 11.37 -17.25
N TRP A 308 -8.15 11.08 -16.09
CA TRP A 308 -7.40 9.85 -15.84
C TRP A 308 -7.80 9.17 -14.53
N ARG A 309 -7.91 7.84 -14.55
CA ARG A 309 -8.13 6.99 -13.37
C ARG A 309 -7.21 5.78 -13.36
N MET A 310 -6.65 5.47 -12.20
CA MET A 310 -5.86 4.25 -11.97
C MET A 310 -6.61 3.29 -11.02
N PHE A 311 -6.75 2.02 -11.42
CA PHE A 311 -7.50 0.99 -10.68
C PHE A 311 -7.08 -0.44 -11.05
N MET A 312 -7.55 -1.43 -10.31
CA MET A 312 -7.34 -2.86 -10.63
C MET A 312 -8.54 -3.45 -11.37
N VAL A 313 -8.30 -4.29 -12.38
CA VAL A 313 -9.34 -4.91 -13.23
C VAL A 313 -9.34 -6.43 -13.15
N GLY A 314 -10.53 -6.99 -12.95
CA GLY A 314 -10.78 -8.43 -12.97
C GLY A 314 -10.34 -9.17 -11.70
N PRO A 315 -10.70 -10.46 -11.56
CA PRO A 315 -10.37 -11.29 -10.39
C PRO A 315 -8.86 -11.52 -10.22
N ASN A 316 -8.09 -11.30 -11.29
CA ASN A 316 -6.63 -11.41 -11.28
C ASN A 316 -5.93 -10.06 -11.03
N GLY A 317 -6.62 -8.92 -10.93
CA GLY A 317 -6.03 -7.68 -10.40
C GLY A 317 -5.00 -6.96 -11.26
N ASN A 318 -5.15 -6.94 -12.59
CA ASN A 318 -4.27 -6.11 -13.43
C ASN A 318 -4.39 -4.63 -13.03
N LEU A 319 -3.26 -3.94 -12.82
CA LEU A 319 -3.27 -2.50 -12.54
C LEU A 319 -3.39 -1.73 -13.86
N VAL A 320 -4.50 -1.03 -14.08
CA VAL A 320 -4.75 -0.27 -15.32
C VAL A 320 -4.76 1.24 -15.05
N LEU A 321 -4.31 2.00 -16.05
CA LEU A 321 -4.54 3.43 -16.14
C LEU A 321 -5.46 3.69 -17.35
N ASN A 322 -6.66 4.21 -17.10
CA ASN A 322 -7.62 4.55 -18.16
C ASN A 322 -7.86 6.06 -18.20
N GLY A 323 -7.93 6.58 -19.42
CA GLY A 323 -8.42 7.91 -19.73
C GLY A 323 -9.91 7.87 -20.06
N TYR A 324 -10.65 8.87 -19.63
CA TYR A 324 -12.10 8.97 -19.81
C TYR A 324 -12.48 10.25 -20.58
N ASN A 325 -13.57 10.18 -21.34
CA ASN A 325 -14.22 11.35 -21.91
C ASN A 325 -15.04 12.08 -20.83
N ALA A 326 -15.47 13.32 -21.10
CA ALA A 326 -16.29 14.10 -20.16
C ALA A 326 -17.64 13.42 -19.82
N ASP A 327 -18.13 12.54 -20.69
CA ASP A 327 -19.34 11.74 -20.49
C ASP A 327 -19.11 10.44 -19.70
N GLY A 328 -17.88 10.18 -19.23
CA GLY A 328 -17.52 8.99 -18.47
C GLY A 328 -17.30 7.72 -19.31
N THR A 329 -17.32 7.80 -20.64
CA THR A 329 -16.95 6.68 -21.51
C THR A 329 -15.43 6.50 -21.55
N ASN A 330 -14.96 5.26 -21.72
CA ASN A 330 -13.53 4.95 -21.86
C ASN A 330 -12.99 5.60 -23.14
N LYS A 331 -12.02 6.50 -22.98
CA LYS A 331 -11.34 7.20 -24.08
C LYS A 331 -10.12 6.43 -24.57
N SER A 332 -9.28 5.98 -23.65
CA SER A 332 -8.02 5.31 -23.96
C SER A 332 -7.48 4.56 -22.75
N GLN A 333 -6.77 3.46 -22.95
CA GLN A 333 -6.05 2.76 -21.88
C GLN A 333 -4.55 2.75 -22.20
N PRO A 334 -3.77 3.79 -21.87
CA PRO A 334 -2.38 3.90 -22.30
C PRO A 334 -1.51 2.69 -21.92
N PHE A 335 -1.65 2.18 -20.69
CA PHE A 335 -0.96 0.95 -20.28
C PHE A 335 -1.65 0.25 -19.10
N TYR A 336 -1.27 -1.01 -18.87
CA TYR A 336 -1.59 -1.77 -17.67
C TYR A 336 -0.43 -2.67 -17.25
N VAL A 337 -0.39 -3.03 -15.97
CA VAL A 337 0.51 -4.05 -15.42
C VAL A 337 -0.27 -5.35 -15.29
N ASP A 338 0.21 -6.38 -15.95
CA ASP A 338 -0.33 -7.73 -15.88
C ASP A 338 0.06 -8.37 -14.55
N PHE A 339 -0.93 -8.78 -13.74
CA PHE A 339 -0.67 -9.29 -12.41
C PHE A 339 0.10 -10.61 -12.41
N ALA A 340 -0.23 -11.52 -13.34
CA ALA A 340 0.38 -12.85 -13.39
C ALA A 340 1.84 -12.82 -13.84
N SER A 341 2.18 -11.92 -14.78
CA SER A 341 3.52 -11.82 -15.34
C SER A 341 4.35 -10.67 -14.79
N GLY A 342 3.75 -9.72 -14.06
CA GLY A 342 4.38 -8.47 -13.62
C GLY A 342 4.74 -7.51 -14.76
N LYS A 343 4.37 -7.83 -16.01
CA LYS A 343 4.79 -7.07 -17.20
C LYS A 343 3.89 -5.87 -17.42
N VAL A 344 4.51 -4.74 -17.76
CA VAL A 344 3.83 -3.54 -18.26
C VAL A 344 3.46 -3.75 -19.73
N LYS A 345 2.20 -3.50 -20.09
CA LYS A 345 1.65 -3.64 -21.44
C LYS A 345 0.96 -2.34 -21.84
N PHE A 346 1.26 -1.81 -23.02
CA PHE A 346 0.61 -0.60 -23.56
C PHE A 346 -0.59 -1.00 -24.45
N ALA A 347 -1.76 -0.36 -24.37
CA ALA A 347 -2.91 -0.79 -25.19
C ALA A 347 -2.78 -0.40 -26.67
N SER A 348 -1.95 0.58 -26.98
CA SER A 348 -1.49 0.88 -28.33
C SER A 348 0.02 0.99 -28.30
N ARG A 349 0.69 0.51 -29.36
CA ARG A 349 2.13 0.70 -29.53
C ARG A 349 2.44 2.20 -29.39
N PRO A 350 3.34 2.62 -28.49
CA PRO A 350 3.75 4.02 -28.44
C PRO A 350 4.28 4.43 -29.82
N VAL A 351 4.18 5.69 -30.22
CA VAL A 351 4.82 6.17 -31.46
C VAL A 351 5.71 7.32 -31.05
N PHE A 352 7.03 7.13 -31.13
CA PHE A 352 7.99 8.17 -30.77
C PHE A 352 8.34 8.96 -32.03
N ASN A 353 7.76 10.16 -32.17
CA ASN A 353 8.04 11.07 -33.29
C ASN A 353 7.83 10.42 -34.68
N GLY A 354 6.72 9.70 -34.85
CA GLY A 354 6.41 8.99 -36.11
C GLY A 354 7.11 7.64 -36.30
N ALA A 355 8.04 7.26 -35.42
CA ALA A 355 8.68 5.95 -35.44
C ALA A 355 7.97 4.98 -34.50
N THR A 356 7.82 3.74 -34.94
CA THR A 356 7.27 2.66 -34.11
C THR A 356 8.42 2.17 -33.22
N PRO A 357 8.35 2.29 -31.88
CA PRO A 357 9.27 1.59 -31.01
C PRO A 357 9.12 0.11 -31.33
N TYR A 358 10.24 -0.53 -31.64
CA TYR A 358 10.36 -1.87 -32.21
C TYR A 358 10.10 -2.02 -33.73
N ASP A 359 10.15 -0.93 -34.50
CA ASP A 359 10.62 -1.02 -35.88
C ASP A 359 12.16 -1.09 -35.93
N THR A 360 12.69 -1.43 -37.09
CA THR A 360 14.12 -1.67 -37.33
C THR A 360 15.05 -0.52 -36.93
N ASN A 361 14.51 0.67 -36.61
CA ASN A 361 15.30 1.90 -36.53
C ASN A 361 15.45 2.48 -35.13
N ASN A 362 14.57 2.21 -34.14
CA ASN A 362 14.64 2.91 -32.85
C ASN A 362 14.86 2.05 -31.59
N LEU A 363 14.34 0.82 -31.47
CA LEU A 363 14.62 -0.11 -30.35
C LEU A 363 14.40 -1.56 -30.81
N ARG A 364 15.44 -2.39 -31.00
CA ARG A 364 15.28 -3.79 -31.45
C ARG A 364 14.53 -4.66 -30.43
N ASP A 365 13.63 -5.50 -30.93
CA ASP A 365 12.80 -6.46 -30.16
C ASP A 365 13.66 -7.41 -29.30
N PRO A 366 13.47 -7.46 -27.97
CA PRO A 366 14.15 -8.45 -27.12
C PRO A 366 13.40 -9.78 -27.19
N LEU A 367 13.76 -10.58 -28.20
CA LEU A 367 13.78 -12.05 -28.22
C LEU A 367 12.56 -12.80 -27.64
N THR A 368 11.75 -13.39 -28.52
CA THR A 368 11.25 -14.78 -28.42
C THR A 368 10.90 -15.26 -29.85
N ALA A 369 11.18 -16.48 -30.32
CA ALA A 369 11.20 -17.76 -29.62
C ALA A 369 12.30 -18.76 -30.08
N ASP A 370 13.23 -18.38 -30.98
CA ASP A 370 14.26 -19.32 -31.52
C ASP A 370 15.73 -18.93 -31.22
N GLY A 371 15.99 -18.35 -30.04
CA GLY A 371 17.27 -18.43 -29.32
C GLY A 371 18.60 -18.02 -30.01
N GLY A 372 18.97 -16.73 -29.94
CA GLY A 372 20.38 -16.29 -29.99
C GLY A 372 20.64 -14.82 -30.39
N MET A 373 21.53 -14.10 -29.70
CA MET A 373 21.88 -12.69 -29.98
C MET A 373 22.71 -12.53 -31.26
N LEU A 374 22.38 -11.56 -32.11
CA LEU A 374 23.29 -11.07 -33.15
C LEU A 374 23.97 -9.77 -32.70
N ALA A 375 25.19 -9.89 -32.17
CA ALA A 375 26.10 -8.75 -32.05
C ALA A 375 26.79 -8.49 -33.41
N GLU A 376 27.08 -7.22 -33.68
CA GLU A 376 27.32 -6.54 -34.98
C GLU A 376 28.43 -7.09 -35.91
N SER A 377 29.04 -8.24 -35.61
CA SER A 377 30.03 -8.93 -36.46
C SER A 377 30.18 -10.44 -36.12
N LYS A 378 29.18 -11.12 -35.55
CA LYS A 378 29.43 -12.40 -34.84
C LYS A 378 28.56 -13.58 -35.30
N GLY A 379 28.92 -14.12 -36.47
CA GLY A 379 28.70 -15.50 -36.91
C GLY A 379 29.88 -15.90 -37.82
N LEU A 380 30.87 -16.60 -37.24
CA LEU A 380 32.19 -17.00 -37.77
C LEU A 380 32.88 -16.06 -38.80
N ILE A 381 33.62 -15.06 -38.28
CA ILE A 381 34.60 -14.27 -39.06
C ILE A 381 36.01 -14.79 -38.76
N PHE A 382 36.79 -15.15 -39.81
CA PHE A 382 38.21 -15.47 -39.70
C PHE A 382 39.07 -14.23 -40.03
N GLY A 383 39.84 -13.75 -39.06
CA GLY A 383 40.90 -12.77 -39.29
C GLY A 383 42.26 -13.39 -38.98
N ALA A 384 43.12 -13.55 -39.99
CA ALA A 384 44.53 -13.90 -39.79
C ALA A 384 45.36 -12.61 -39.76
N THR A 385 45.89 -12.26 -38.60
CA THR A 385 47.02 -11.32 -38.48
C THR A 385 48.25 -12.14 -38.07
N TYR A 386 49.39 -11.89 -38.72
CA TYR A 386 50.67 -12.61 -38.65
C TYR A 386 50.85 -13.58 -37.47
N GLY A 387 50.66 -14.88 -37.74
CA GLY A 387 50.86 -15.96 -36.78
C GLY A 387 49.94 -17.14 -37.10
N SER A 388 50.45 -18.13 -37.82
CA SER A 388 49.67 -19.27 -38.32
C SER A 388 49.29 -20.23 -37.19
N THR A 389 48.05 -20.17 -36.70
CA THR A 389 47.44 -21.30 -36.00
C THR A 389 46.23 -21.81 -36.79
N PRO A 390 46.15 -23.12 -37.09
CA PRO A 390 44.98 -23.67 -37.76
C PRO A 390 43.78 -23.66 -36.80
N LEU A 391 42.60 -23.31 -37.32
CA LEU A 391 41.34 -23.58 -36.62
C LEU A 391 41.25 -25.09 -36.37
N ARG A 392 41.31 -25.50 -35.10
CA ARG A 392 41.05 -26.88 -34.72
C ARG A 392 39.57 -27.00 -34.34
N VAL A 393 38.80 -27.76 -35.14
CA VAL A 393 37.47 -28.19 -34.76
C VAL A 393 37.60 -29.60 -34.17
N GLY A 394 37.50 -29.72 -32.84
CA GLY A 394 37.64 -30.98 -32.11
C GLY A 394 37.54 -30.74 -30.60
N ALA A 395 37.22 -31.77 -29.82
CA ALA A 395 37.09 -31.64 -28.36
C ALA A 395 38.42 -31.15 -27.77
N ALA A 396 38.38 -30.01 -27.09
CA ALA A 396 39.59 -29.43 -26.51
C ALA A 396 40.24 -30.41 -25.53
N TRP A 397 39.47 -31.06 -24.65
CA TRP A 397 39.91 -32.10 -23.71
C TRP A 397 38.70 -32.90 -23.17
N GLY A 398 38.00 -33.70 -24.01
CA GLY A 398 36.83 -34.47 -23.57
C GLY A 398 36.40 -35.58 -24.52
N SER A 399 35.59 -36.53 -24.04
CA SER A 399 35.09 -37.72 -24.77
C SER A 399 33.93 -37.44 -25.75
N SER A 400 33.48 -36.19 -25.86
CA SER A 400 32.46 -35.76 -26.82
C SER A 400 33.05 -35.61 -28.22
N ASN A 401 33.10 -36.68 -28.99
CA ASN A 401 33.61 -36.68 -30.37
C ASN A 401 32.63 -35.97 -31.32
N LEU A 402 33.17 -35.20 -32.28
CA LEU A 402 32.44 -34.86 -33.50
C LEU A 402 32.15 -36.16 -34.28
N GLY A 403 30.95 -36.30 -34.83
CA GLY A 403 30.50 -37.52 -35.53
C GLY A 403 29.43 -38.33 -34.78
N GLY A 404 29.33 -39.62 -35.11
CA GLY A 404 28.32 -40.58 -34.65
C GLY A 404 28.42 -41.88 -35.46
N ALA A 405 27.44 -42.78 -35.39
CA ALA A 405 27.51 -44.09 -36.07
C ALA A 405 27.64 -43.98 -37.61
N TYR A 406 28.34 -44.94 -38.24
CA TYR A 406 28.61 -44.91 -39.70
C TYR A 406 27.34 -44.95 -40.57
N LEU A 407 26.23 -45.50 -40.08
CA LEU A 407 24.99 -45.60 -40.84
C LEU A 407 23.95 -44.50 -40.50
N GLU A 408 24.16 -43.74 -39.43
CA GLU A 408 23.19 -42.76 -38.90
C GLU A 408 23.55 -41.31 -39.25
N TRP A 409 24.11 -41.09 -40.44
CA TRP A 409 24.67 -39.79 -40.82
C TRP A 409 23.66 -38.63 -40.82
N ASN A 410 22.37 -38.92 -40.98
CA ASN A 410 21.27 -37.98 -41.00
C ASN A 410 20.41 -37.97 -39.72
N GLN A 411 20.85 -38.66 -38.66
CA GLN A 411 20.11 -38.74 -37.39
C GLN A 411 20.96 -38.26 -36.21
N THR A 412 21.94 -39.06 -35.78
CA THR A 412 22.63 -38.88 -34.49
C THR A 412 24.02 -38.27 -34.62
N ARG A 413 24.49 -37.98 -35.84
CA ARG A 413 25.82 -37.38 -36.06
C ARG A 413 25.85 -35.90 -35.74
N THR A 414 26.87 -35.50 -34.98
CA THR A 414 27.16 -34.08 -34.73
C THR A 414 28.19 -33.56 -35.74
N PRO A 415 27.83 -32.62 -36.65
CA PRO A 415 28.76 -32.08 -37.63
C PRO A 415 29.70 -31.03 -37.03
N ALA A 416 30.87 -30.86 -37.65
CA ALA A 416 31.80 -29.77 -37.35
C ALA A 416 31.25 -28.39 -37.77
N LEU A 417 30.45 -28.38 -38.84
CA LEU A 417 29.78 -27.22 -39.42
C LEU A 417 28.42 -27.67 -39.96
N GLN A 418 27.34 -27.07 -39.46
CA GLN A 418 25.98 -27.26 -39.98
C GLN A 418 25.52 -25.98 -40.68
N ILE A 419 24.90 -26.14 -41.84
CA ILE A 419 24.28 -25.05 -42.60
C ILE A 419 22.84 -25.47 -42.82
N ASP A 420 21.91 -24.78 -42.17
CA ASP A 420 20.48 -25.07 -42.30
C ASP A 420 19.94 -24.48 -43.60
N ALA A 421 19.27 -25.33 -44.38
CA ALA A 421 18.75 -25.03 -45.71
C ALA A 421 17.21 -25.02 -45.72
N PRO A 422 16.54 -23.97 -45.21
CA PRO A 422 15.09 -23.97 -44.95
C PRO A 422 14.19 -23.91 -46.20
N SER A 423 14.72 -23.56 -47.37
CA SER A 423 13.95 -23.44 -48.62
C SER A 423 14.48 -24.41 -49.66
N SER A 424 13.63 -25.31 -50.14
CA SER A 424 14.01 -26.27 -51.19
C SER A 424 14.27 -25.61 -52.55
N LEU A 425 13.88 -24.34 -52.73
CA LEU A 425 14.09 -23.53 -53.93
C LEU A 425 15.44 -22.79 -53.96
N ALA A 426 16.20 -22.77 -52.85
CA ALA A 426 17.45 -22.02 -52.76
C ALA A 426 18.67 -22.95 -52.72
N ALA A 427 19.79 -22.47 -53.28
CA ALA A 427 21.10 -23.10 -53.11
C ALA A 427 21.84 -22.44 -51.95
N TYR A 428 22.40 -23.24 -51.06
CA TYR A 428 23.07 -22.80 -49.85
C TYR A 428 24.57 -23.02 -49.97
N MET A 429 25.32 -21.92 -49.96
CA MET A 429 26.76 -21.94 -50.16
C MET A 429 27.50 -22.24 -48.86
N GLY A 430 28.25 -23.34 -48.83
CA GLY A 430 29.00 -23.73 -47.65
C GLY A 430 30.35 -23.06 -47.54
N ILE A 431 31.08 -22.94 -48.65
CA ILE A 431 32.39 -22.27 -48.67
C ILE A 431 32.53 -21.47 -49.96
N ARG A 432 33.14 -20.29 -49.86
CA ARG A 432 33.47 -19.43 -51.01
C ARG A 432 34.87 -18.87 -50.90
N TRP A 433 35.60 -18.90 -52.01
CA TRP A 433 36.86 -18.18 -52.18
C TRP A 433 36.66 -17.00 -53.13
N THR A 434 37.02 -15.81 -52.66
CA THR A 434 36.89 -14.57 -53.43
C THR A 434 38.14 -13.72 -53.30
N GLN A 435 38.56 -13.10 -54.38
CA GLN A 435 39.45 -11.95 -54.32
C GLN A 435 38.57 -10.71 -54.13
N TRP A 436 38.60 -10.14 -52.92
CA TRP A 436 37.79 -8.97 -52.58
C TRP A 436 38.04 -7.82 -53.57
N GLY A 437 36.95 -7.21 -54.04
CA GLY A 437 36.98 -6.12 -55.02
C GLY A 437 37.36 -6.52 -56.45
N SER A 438 37.54 -7.81 -56.76
CA SER A 438 37.95 -8.27 -58.10
C SER A 438 37.04 -9.37 -58.65
N ARG A 439 37.15 -10.61 -58.15
CA ARG A 439 36.43 -11.76 -58.72
C ARG A 439 36.18 -12.89 -57.73
N HIS A 440 35.19 -13.74 -58.06
CA HIS A 440 35.01 -15.04 -57.44
C HIS A 440 36.01 -16.05 -57.98
N LEU A 441 36.60 -16.86 -57.10
CA LEU A 441 37.61 -17.86 -57.47
C LEU A 441 37.00 -19.27 -57.53
N ALA A 442 36.28 -19.66 -56.47
CA ALA A 442 35.56 -20.92 -56.41
C ALA A 442 34.49 -20.89 -55.31
N ALA A 443 33.53 -21.80 -55.37
CA ALA A 443 32.55 -22.02 -54.31
C ALA A 443 32.08 -23.48 -54.27
N ILE A 444 31.61 -23.91 -53.10
CA ILE A 444 30.92 -25.19 -52.91
C ILE A 444 29.55 -24.88 -52.30
N ASP A 445 28.49 -25.37 -52.93
CA ASP A 445 27.11 -25.22 -52.44
C ASP A 445 26.34 -26.54 -52.46
N CYS A 446 25.26 -26.58 -51.69
CA CYS A 446 24.25 -27.62 -51.76
C CYS A 446 22.92 -27.02 -52.24
N TYR A 447 22.15 -27.81 -52.99
CA TYR A 447 20.83 -27.43 -53.47
C TYR A 447 19.88 -28.61 -53.31
N ALA A 448 18.72 -28.38 -52.71
CA ALA A 448 17.75 -29.43 -52.40
C ALA A 448 16.99 -29.98 -53.63
N GLY A 449 17.18 -29.37 -54.81
CA GLY A 449 16.58 -29.85 -56.05
C GLY A 449 15.27 -29.12 -56.46
N GLY A 450 14.78 -28.19 -55.64
CA GLY A 450 13.59 -27.36 -55.93
C GLY A 450 12.32 -27.81 -55.21
N THR A 451 12.24 -29.05 -54.74
CA THR A 451 11.11 -29.62 -54.00
C THR A 451 11.62 -30.55 -52.90
N ASP A 452 10.75 -30.96 -51.97
CA ASP A 452 11.15 -31.86 -50.88
C ASP A 452 11.35 -33.32 -51.36
N THR A 453 11.02 -33.61 -52.62
CA THR A 453 11.17 -34.93 -53.26
C THR A 453 12.23 -34.98 -54.35
N SER A 454 12.79 -33.83 -54.74
CA SER A 454 13.85 -33.77 -55.74
C SER A 454 15.20 -34.15 -55.15
N MET A 455 16.07 -34.72 -55.97
CA MET A 455 17.38 -35.16 -55.52
C MET A 455 18.23 -33.96 -55.07
N PRO A 456 18.81 -34.00 -53.86
CA PRO A 456 19.77 -33.01 -53.45
C PRO A 456 21.04 -33.14 -54.29
N ARG A 457 21.69 -32.01 -54.55
CA ARG A 457 22.97 -31.96 -55.26
C ARG A 457 23.98 -31.11 -54.51
N ILE A 458 25.25 -31.51 -54.58
CA ILE A 458 26.39 -30.70 -54.19
C ILE A 458 27.09 -30.22 -55.47
N SER A 459 27.43 -28.93 -55.53
CA SER A 459 28.07 -28.35 -56.71
C SER A 459 29.34 -27.60 -56.37
N PHE A 460 30.29 -27.68 -57.31
CA PHE A 460 31.57 -26.98 -57.28
C PHE A 460 31.59 -25.96 -58.42
N HIS A 461 31.80 -24.70 -58.05
CA HIS A 461 31.90 -23.57 -58.97
C HIS A 461 33.36 -23.12 -59.06
N ILE A 462 33.83 -22.75 -60.26
CA ILE A 462 35.24 -22.32 -60.47
C ILE A 462 35.27 -21.13 -61.43
N GLY A 463 35.83 -20.01 -60.97
CA GLY A 463 35.85 -18.74 -61.70
C GLY A 463 34.43 -18.30 -62.07
N ASN A 464 34.20 -18.08 -63.37
CA ASN A 464 32.87 -17.74 -63.90
C ASN A 464 32.04 -18.97 -64.29
N ARG A 465 32.54 -20.19 -64.08
CA ARG A 465 31.82 -21.42 -64.43
C ARG A 465 30.96 -21.88 -63.26
N THR A 466 29.65 -21.80 -63.45
CA THR A 466 28.65 -22.39 -62.56
C THR A 466 28.58 -23.90 -62.80
N LEU A 467 28.39 -24.69 -61.73
CA LEU A 467 28.28 -26.16 -61.78
C LEU A 467 29.44 -26.86 -62.49
N ALA A 468 30.67 -26.34 -62.36
CA ALA A 468 31.84 -26.92 -63.02
C ALA A 468 31.96 -28.43 -62.76
N TRP A 469 31.62 -28.87 -61.54
CA TRP A 469 31.35 -30.26 -61.18
C TRP A 469 30.12 -30.32 -60.26
N SER A 470 29.29 -31.36 -60.39
CA SER A 470 28.20 -31.61 -59.45
C SER A 470 27.99 -33.09 -59.18
N PHE A 471 27.48 -33.39 -58.00
CA PHE A 471 27.24 -34.72 -57.47
C PHE A 471 25.80 -34.77 -56.97
N ASP A 472 25.04 -35.75 -57.41
CA ASP A 472 23.74 -36.10 -56.86
C ASP A 472 23.77 -37.57 -56.39
N GLU A 473 22.64 -38.08 -55.91
CA GLU A 473 22.55 -39.45 -55.38
C GLU A 473 22.94 -40.54 -56.40
N ASN A 474 22.83 -40.26 -57.70
CA ASN A 474 22.97 -41.27 -58.75
C ASN A 474 24.11 -40.97 -59.74
N ASN A 475 24.52 -39.71 -59.87
CA ASN A 475 25.41 -39.26 -60.93
C ASN A 475 26.45 -38.27 -60.42
N ILE A 476 27.55 -38.24 -61.18
CA ILE A 476 28.53 -37.15 -61.13
C ILE A 476 28.50 -36.50 -62.52
N SER A 477 28.39 -35.18 -62.59
CA SER A 477 28.33 -34.44 -63.85
C SER A 477 29.30 -33.26 -63.88
N ARG A 478 29.74 -32.92 -65.09
CA ARG A 478 30.59 -31.78 -65.42
C ARG A 478 29.83 -30.93 -66.44
N TRP A 479 29.79 -29.61 -66.20
CA TRP A 479 29.07 -28.70 -67.10
C TRP A 479 29.62 -28.73 -68.54
N ASP A 480 28.73 -28.47 -69.51
CA ASP A 480 28.81 -28.77 -70.96
C ASP A 480 28.36 -30.18 -71.38
N GLY A 481 27.44 -30.78 -70.59
CA GLY A 481 26.74 -32.02 -70.96
C GLY A 481 27.53 -33.32 -70.71
N GLY A 482 28.72 -33.24 -70.12
CA GLY A 482 29.47 -34.41 -69.73
C GLY A 482 28.98 -34.94 -68.39
N GLN A 483 28.25 -36.05 -68.37
CA GLN A 483 28.37 -36.94 -67.22
C GLN A 483 29.87 -37.16 -67.00
N VAL A 484 30.32 -37.19 -65.75
CA VAL A 484 31.68 -37.62 -65.40
C VAL A 484 31.89 -39.10 -65.74
N LEU A 485 30.81 -39.76 -66.19
CA LEU A 485 30.78 -40.96 -67.01
C LEU A 485 30.74 -40.59 -68.50
N GLY A 486 31.89 -40.25 -69.06
CA GLY A 486 32.11 -40.09 -70.50
C GLY A 486 33.24 -41.01 -70.96
N THR A 487 32.93 -41.99 -71.81
CA THR A 487 33.79 -42.83 -72.68
C THR A 487 35.12 -43.43 -72.17
N TRP A 488 35.54 -43.18 -70.93
CA TRP A 488 36.89 -43.47 -70.43
C TRP A 488 36.95 -43.92 -68.96
N ASN A 489 35.88 -44.55 -68.43
CA ASN A 489 36.01 -45.61 -67.42
C ASN A 489 34.67 -46.30 -67.09
N PHE A 490 34.63 -47.63 -67.29
CA PHE A 490 33.61 -48.63 -66.93
C PHE A 490 32.13 -48.26 -67.16
N ASP A 491 31.60 -48.65 -68.32
CA ASP A 491 30.20 -49.06 -68.43
C ASP A 491 30.14 -50.61 -68.33
N PRO A 492 29.75 -51.21 -67.19
CA PRO A 492 29.60 -52.67 -67.07
C PRO A 492 28.47 -53.23 -67.96
N GLY A 493 27.67 -52.36 -68.59
CA GLY A 493 26.57 -52.71 -69.50
C GLY A 493 26.88 -52.51 -71.00
N SER A 494 27.91 -51.75 -71.41
CA SER A 494 28.18 -51.57 -72.84
C SER A 494 28.91 -52.77 -73.43
N LYS A 495 28.18 -53.61 -74.18
CA LYS A 495 28.80 -54.53 -75.13
C LYS A 495 29.29 -53.72 -76.34
N ALA A 496 30.57 -53.81 -76.68
CA ALA A 496 31.11 -53.17 -77.88
C ALA A 496 30.35 -53.66 -79.13
N GLY A 497 29.80 -52.73 -79.91
CA GLY A 497 29.13 -53.02 -81.18
C GLY A 497 30.13 -53.40 -82.28
N ALA A 498 29.68 -54.25 -83.23
CA ALA A 498 30.47 -54.68 -84.36
C ALA A 498 30.94 -53.48 -85.22
N GLY A 499 32.26 -53.39 -85.46
CA GLY A 499 32.88 -52.32 -86.25
C GLY A 499 33.65 -51.26 -85.44
N SER A 500 33.70 -51.37 -84.12
CA SER A 500 34.47 -50.46 -83.26
C SER A 500 35.98 -50.69 -83.43
N VAL A 501 36.76 -49.63 -83.68
CA VAL A 501 38.22 -49.70 -83.92
C VAL A 501 38.99 -49.44 -82.62
N CYS A 502 39.71 -50.44 -82.12
CA CYS A 502 40.60 -50.31 -80.97
C CYS A 502 41.91 -49.63 -81.39
N GLN A 503 42.39 -48.61 -80.66
CA GLN A 503 43.69 -47.97 -80.91
C GLN A 503 44.82 -48.77 -80.26
N TRP A 504 45.80 -49.19 -81.07
CA TRP A 504 46.89 -50.08 -80.65
C TRP A 504 48.08 -49.28 -80.11
N ASP A 505 48.59 -49.63 -78.93
CA ASP A 505 49.89 -49.15 -78.45
C ASP A 505 51.00 -49.93 -79.19
N SER A 506 51.87 -49.23 -79.91
CA SER A 506 52.65 -49.75 -81.05
C SER A 506 53.91 -50.57 -80.68
N ALA A 507 54.01 -51.08 -79.46
CA ALA A 507 55.11 -51.96 -79.07
C ALA A 507 54.75 -53.43 -79.40
N LEU A 508 55.16 -53.89 -80.58
CA LEU A 508 55.04 -55.29 -81.00
C LEU A 508 55.82 -56.19 -80.03
N THR A 509 55.14 -57.12 -79.36
CA THR A 509 55.75 -58.09 -78.44
C THR A 509 55.66 -59.49 -79.03
N GLU A 510 56.75 -60.27 -78.98
CA GLU A 510 56.80 -61.64 -79.50
C GLU A 510 56.66 -62.66 -78.35
N PHE A 511 55.76 -63.62 -78.50
CA PHE A 511 55.45 -64.65 -77.50
C PHE A 511 55.70 -66.04 -78.06
N GLY A 512 56.52 -66.82 -77.34
CA GLY A 512 56.83 -68.22 -77.60
C GLY A 512 57.53 -68.46 -78.94
N ALA A 513 58.31 -69.54 -79.03
CA ALA A 513 58.85 -70.03 -80.30
C ALA A 513 58.34 -71.45 -80.51
N VAL A 514 57.54 -71.69 -81.56
CA VAL A 514 57.02 -73.02 -81.91
C VAL A 514 57.82 -73.56 -83.08
N SER A 515 58.39 -74.76 -82.95
CA SER A 515 59.18 -75.38 -84.02
C SER A 515 58.32 -75.72 -85.25
N THR A 516 58.82 -75.46 -86.46
CA THR A 516 58.10 -75.73 -87.72
C THR A 516 58.31 -77.17 -88.23
N GLY A 517 59.14 -77.96 -87.55
CA GLY A 517 59.62 -79.26 -88.03
C GLY A 517 58.99 -80.50 -87.38
N GLU A 518 58.27 -80.37 -86.26
CA GLU A 518 57.75 -81.54 -85.52
C GLU A 518 56.28 -81.36 -85.13
N LYS A 519 55.52 -82.46 -85.22
CA LYS A 519 54.06 -82.46 -85.07
C LYS A 519 53.65 -82.02 -83.66
N SER A 520 53.16 -80.78 -83.60
CA SER A 520 52.39 -80.15 -82.50
C SER A 520 53.24 -79.43 -81.44
N GLY A 521 53.06 -78.12 -81.37
CA GLY A 521 53.45 -77.29 -80.23
C GLY A 521 52.40 -76.20 -80.03
N SER A 522 52.14 -75.84 -78.78
CA SER A 522 51.25 -74.73 -78.42
C SER A 522 52.09 -73.54 -77.94
N ALA A 523 51.70 -72.34 -78.36
CA ALA A 523 52.15 -71.10 -77.76
C ALA A 523 50.90 -70.36 -77.30
N ASP A 524 50.85 -70.08 -76.00
CA ASP A 524 49.74 -69.32 -75.43
C ASP A 524 50.06 -67.84 -75.48
N LEU A 525 49.08 -67.07 -75.96
CA LEU A 525 49.12 -65.63 -75.90
C LEU A 525 48.38 -65.17 -74.64
N PRO A 526 49.07 -64.62 -73.62
CA PRO A 526 48.41 -64.21 -72.38
C PRO A 526 47.56 -62.95 -72.60
N ALA A 527 46.42 -62.86 -71.92
CA ALA A 527 45.68 -61.61 -71.83
C ALA A 527 46.55 -60.52 -71.16
N PRO A 528 46.50 -59.25 -71.60
CA PRO A 528 45.57 -58.65 -72.56
C PRO A 528 46.18 -58.47 -73.97
N TYR A 529 47.00 -59.40 -74.46
CA TYR A 529 47.59 -59.29 -75.79
C TYR A 529 46.68 -59.88 -76.88
N VAL A 530 46.62 -59.22 -78.04
CA VAL A 530 45.94 -59.72 -79.24
C VAL A 530 46.94 -60.00 -80.33
N LEU A 531 46.82 -61.17 -80.94
CA LEU A 531 47.66 -61.61 -82.04
C LEU A 531 47.45 -60.69 -83.26
N VAL A 532 48.53 -60.12 -83.77
CA VAL A 532 48.54 -59.26 -84.96
C VAL A 532 49.30 -59.87 -86.13
N GLY A 533 50.04 -60.97 -85.88
CA GLY A 533 50.70 -61.71 -86.94
C GLY A 533 51.59 -62.82 -86.42
N LEU A 534 52.26 -63.49 -87.36
CA LEU A 534 53.24 -64.53 -87.07
C LEU A 534 54.56 -64.13 -87.72
N ARG A 535 55.67 -64.38 -87.03
CA ARG A 535 57.01 -64.30 -87.63
C ARG A 535 57.57 -65.69 -87.78
N ASN A 536 58.07 -66.03 -88.96
CA ASN A 536 58.90 -67.21 -89.16
C ASN A 536 60.37 -66.79 -89.19
N THR A 537 61.18 -67.46 -88.41
CA THR A 537 62.64 -67.36 -88.46
C THR A 537 63.18 -68.77 -88.34
N PHE A 538 63.82 -69.27 -89.41
CA PHE A 538 64.49 -70.58 -89.53
C PHE A 538 64.05 -71.62 -88.50
N TYR A 539 63.02 -72.38 -88.84
CA TYR A 539 62.44 -73.47 -88.03
C TYR A 539 61.66 -73.05 -86.77
N LEU A 540 61.43 -71.75 -86.53
CA LEU A 540 60.60 -71.27 -85.42
C LEU A 540 59.53 -70.27 -85.86
N HIS A 541 58.32 -70.43 -85.33
CA HIS A 541 57.22 -69.48 -85.41
C HIS A 541 57.04 -68.73 -84.09
N TYR A 542 56.96 -67.41 -84.18
CA TYR A 542 56.68 -66.52 -83.05
C TYR A 542 55.30 -65.88 -83.21
N LEU A 543 54.52 -65.83 -82.12
CA LEU A 543 53.28 -65.07 -82.07
C LEU A 543 53.62 -63.59 -81.87
N ARG A 544 53.27 -62.74 -82.84
CA ARG A 544 53.41 -61.28 -82.71
C ARG A 544 52.10 -60.72 -82.20
N ALA A 545 52.15 -60.04 -81.07
CA ALA A 545 50.96 -59.49 -80.47
C ALA A 545 51.16 -58.06 -79.99
N VAL A 546 50.05 -57.32 -79.93
CA VAL A 546 49.97 -55.98 -79.35
C VAL A 546 49.14 -56.06 -78.09
N LYS A 547 49.50 -55.24 -77.09
CA LYS A 547 48.75 -55.16 -75.85
C LYS A 547 47.47 -54.36 -76.10
N LEU A 548 46.30 -54.95 -75.88
CA LEU A 548 45.08 -54.17 -75.75
C LEU A 548 45.16 -53.39 -74.44
N ARG A 549 45.06 -52.06 -74.52
CA ARG A 549 44.63 -51.27 -73.36
C ARG A 549 43.12 -51.11 -73.48
N ASN A 550 42.38 -51.68 -72.53
CA ASN A 550 41.11 -51.07 -72.17
C ASN A 550 41.47 -49.73 -71.53
N GLN A 551 40.89 -48.65 -72.04
CA GLN A 551 40.82 -47.41 -71.29
C GLN A 551 39.37 -47.16 -70.93
#